data_AF-A0ABD1RHP2-F1
#
_entry.id   AF-A0ABD1RHP2-F1
#
_cell.length_a   1.000
_cell.length_b   1.000
_cell.length_c   1.000
_cell.angle_alpha   90.00
_cell.angle_beta   90.00
_cell.angle_gamma   90.00
#
_symmetry.space_group_name_H-M   'P 1'
#
loop_
_entity.id
_entity.type
_entity.pdbx_description
1 polymer ?
#
loop_
_entity_poly.entity_id
_entity_poly.type
_entity_poly.pdbx_seq_one_letter_code
_entity_poly.pdbx_strand_id
1 'polypeptide(L)'
;MLAMLELDAADHPTEQSKGFDSYVKSEFPKHGQKWEGCTHLYFPVCSRSHWYVFDVDIAKSMMFIYDPDKRCSTYDQIRADLKPMKTILPMLLKKINIVIDALAIERITTTSK
;
A
#
# COMPACT_ATOMS: atom_id res chain seq x y z
N MET A 1 -10.79 1.80 22.12
CA MET A 1 -11.69 2.91 21.71
C MET A 1 -10.95 3.67 20.62
N LEU A 2 -11.11 3.23 19.36
CA LEU A 2 -10.50 3.87 18.20
C LEU A 2 -11.38 5.06 17.85
N ALA A 3 -10.80 6.26 17.87
CA ALA A 3 -11.49 7.49 17.52
C ALA A 3 -11.94 7.41 16.06
N MET A 4 -13.23 7.17 15.88
CA MET A 4 -13.98 7.57 14.71
C MET A 4 -13.84 9.09 14.64
N LEU A 5 -13.19 9.60 13.60
CA LEU A 5 -13.26 11.02 13.29
C LEU A 5 -14.72 11.33 12.97
N GLU A 6 -15.43 11.88 13.95
CA GLU A 6 -16.65 12.64 13.71
C GLU A 6 -16.27 13.79 12.77
N LEU A 7 -16.77 13.69 11.54
CA LEU A 7 -16.81 14.78 10.58
C LEU A 7 -17.87 15.76 11.07
N ASP A 8 -17.50 16.58 12.05
CA ASP A 8 -18.26 17.79 12.33
C ASP A 8 -18.03 18.78 11.20
N ALA A 9 -19.14 19.13 10.55
CA ALA A 9 -19.22 20.05 9.46
C ALA A 9 -18.84 21.46 9.93
N ALA A 10 -17.58 21.85 9.69
CA ALA A 10 -17.16 23.24 9.69
C ALA A 10 -16.56 23.57 8.32
N ASP A 11 -17.12 24.60 7.71
CA ASP A 11 -17.07 24.98 6.30
C ASP A 11 -15.72 25.58 5.85
N HIS A 12 -14.62 24.90 6.16
CA HIS A 12 -13.27 25.29 5.78
C HIS A 12 -12.55 24.10 5.11
N PRO A 13 -12.29 24.14 3.79
CA PRO A 13 -11.50 23.12 3.15
C PRO A 13 -10.10 23.18 3.73
N THR A 14 -9.79 22.23 4.62
CA THR A 14 -8.45 21.99 5.14
C THR A 14 -7.51 21.85 3.94
N GLU A 15 -6.25 22.28 4.04
CA GLU A 15 -5.28 22.15 2.93
C GLU A 15 -5.18 20.71 2.39
N GLN A 16 -5.55 19.73 3.20
CA GLN A 16 -5.73 18.34 2.82
C GLN A 16 -6.78 18.13 1.72
N SER A 17 -7.95 18.77 1.79
CA SER A 17 -9.00 18.63 0.75
C SER A 17 -8.55 19.23 -0.59
N LYS A 18 -7.81 20.35 -0.56
CA LYS A 18 -7.22 20.95 -1.76
C LYS A 18 -6.16 20.06 -2.40
N GLY A 19 -5.40 19.33 -1.58
CA GLY A 19 -4.44 18.33 -2.05
C GLY A 19 -5.12 17.17 -2.80
N PHE A 20 -6.28 16.70 -2.31
CA PHE A 20 -7.06 15.67 -2.98
C PHE A 20 -7.61 16.14 -4.33
N ASP A 21 -8.10 17.38 -4.43
CA ASP A 21 -8.58 17.95 -5.70
C ASP A 21 -7.47 18.02 -6.76
N SER A 22 -6.25 18.41 -6.37
CA SER A 22 -5.08 18.38 -7.26
C SER A 22 -4.73 16.95 -7.69
N TYR A 23 -4.80 15.96 -6.79
CA TYR A 23 -4.63 14.55 -7.15
C TYR A 23 -5.67 14.07 -8.18
N VAL A 24 -6.95 14.43 -8.01
CA VAL A 24 -8.03 14.08 -8.96
C VAL A 24 -7.77 14.74 -10.32
N LYS A 25 -7.25 15.95 -10.33
CA LYS A 25 -6.85 16.68 -11.55
C LYS A 25 -5.53 16.20 -12.16
N SER A 26 -4.90 15.17 -11.58
CA SER A 26 -3.57 14.68 -11.98
C SER A 26 -2.48 15.76 -11.91
N GLU A 27 -2.68 16.77 -11.08
CA GLU A 27 -1.68 17.79 -10.78
C GLU A 27 -0.65 17.20 -9.82
N PHE A 28 0.63 17.49 -10.05
CA PHE A 28 1.67 17.03 -9.14
C PHE A 28 1.51 17.73 -7.78
N PRO A 29 1.46 16.99 -6.66
CA PRO A 29 1.31 17.63 -5.37
C PRO A 29 2.51 18.56 -5.14
N LYS A 30 2.26 19.75 -4.58
CA LYS A 30 3.31 20.76 -4.30
C LYS A 30 4.47 20.20 -3.46
N HIS A 31 4.17 19.23 -2.61
CA HIS A 31 5.15 18.51 -1.76
C HIS A 31 5.34 17.05 -2.19
N GLY A 32 4.81 16.65 -3.34
CA GLY A 32 5.00 15.33 -3.89
C GLY A 32 6.46 15.16 -4.29
N GLN A 33 7.13 14.17 -3.72
CA GLN A 33 8.41 13.74 -4.25
C GLN A 33 8.18 12.82 -5.43
N LYS A 34 9.10 12.87 -6.39
CA LYS A 34 9.13 11.89 -7.46
C LYS A 34 9.51 10.53 -6.87
N TRP A 35 8.98 9.47 -7.46
CA TRP A 35 9.33 8.09 -7.13
C TRP A 35 10.72 7.68 -7.69
N GLU A 36 11.47 8.63 -8.25
CA GLU A 36 12.82 8.42 -8.75
C GLU A 36 13.73 7.95 -7.59
N GLY A 37 14.28 6.75 -7.71
CA GLY A 37 15.13 6.15 -6.68
C GLY A 37 14.40 5.38 -5.56
N CYS A 38 13.06 5.32 -5.58
CA CYS A 38 12.32 4.45 -4.67
C CYS A 38 12.64 2.97 -4.97
N THR A 39 13.13 2.26 -3.97
CA THR A 39 13.46 0.82 -4.05
C THR A 39 12.39 -0.07 -3.42
N HIS A 40 11.60 0.49 -2.51
CA HIS A 40 10.54 -0.21 -1.79
C HIS A 40 9.18 0.49 -1.94
N LEU A 41 8.11 -0.29 -2.04
CA LEU A 41 6.73 0.19 -1.90
C LEU A 41 6.07 -0.46 -0.71
N TYR A 42 5.57 0.37 0.21
CA TYR A 42 4.79 -0.09 1.35
C TYR A 42 3.32 0.18 1.13
N PHE A 43 2.47 -0.83 1.29
CA PHE A 43 1.03 -0.63 1.24
C PHE A 43 0.32 -1.46 2.33
N PRO A 44 -0.43 -0.83 3.25
CA PRO A 44 -1.23 -1.53 4.24
C PRO A 44 -2.47 -2.10 3.58
N VAL A 45 -2.90 -3.28 4.02
CA VAL A 45 -4.14 -3.91 3.58
C VAL A 45 -4.90 -4.43 4.78
N CYS A 46 -6.20 -4.15 4.77
CA CYS A 46 -7.16 -4.69 5.72
C CYS A 46 -7.97 -5.77 5.01
N SER A 47 -7.93 -6.99 5.55
CA SER A 47 -8.81 -8.07 5.13
C SER A 47 -9.39 -8.72 6.37
N ARG A 48 -10.71 -8.90 6.40
CA ARG A 48 -11.43 -9.59 7.49
C ARG A 48 -11.12 -8.99 8.87
N SER A 49 -11.06 -7.66 8.94
CA SER A 49 -10.74 -6.90 10.16
C SER A 49 -9.32 -7.14 10.70
N HIS A 50 -8.43 -7.68 9.89
CA HIS A 50 -7.01 -7.85 10.20
C HIS A 50 -6.15 -7.00 9.27
N TRP A 51 -5.17 -6.32 9.85
CA TRP A 51 -4.24 -5.48 9.11
C TRP A 51 -2.90 -6.18 8.95
N TYR A 52 -2.41 -6.17 7.72
CA TYR A 52 -1.05 -6.56 7.37
C TYR A 52 -0.45 -5.51 6.44
N VAL A 53 0.88 -5.45 6.41
CA VAL A 53 1.62 -4.51 5.56
C VAL A 53 2.37 -5.31 4.51
N PHE A 54 2.33 -4.82 3.29
CA PHE A 54 3.16 -5.35 2.22
C PHE A 54 4.34 -4.45 1.97
N ASP A 55 5.49 -5.06 1.78
CA ASP A 55 6.73 -4.44 1.36
C ASP A 55 7.14 -5.04 0.02
N VAL A 56 7.17 -4.21 -1.02
CA VAL A 56 7.60 -4.62 -2.35
C VAL A 56 8.99 -4.08 -2.60
N ASP A 57 9.97 -4.98 -2.59
CA ASP A 57 11.30 -4.70 -3.09
C ASP A 57 11.26 -4.73 -4.63
N ILE A 58 11.26 -3.54 -5.23
CA ILE A 58 11.19 -3.35 -6.68
C ILE A 58 12.42 -3.97 -7.35
N ALA A 59 13.60 -3.78 -6.78
CA ALA A 59 14.85 -4.25 -7.36
C ALA A 59 14.92 -5.79 -7.38
N LYS A 60 14.41 -6.44 -6.33
CA LYS A 60 14.36 -7.91 -6.26
C LYS A 60 13.10 -8.50 -6.89
N SER A 61 12.13 -7.68 -7.30
CA SER A 61 10.80 -8.13 -7.72
C SER A 61 10.16 -9.07 -6.68
N MET A 62 10.30 -8.72 -5.40
CA MET A 62 9.79 -9.50 -4.27
C MET A 62 8.76 -8.70 -3.48
N MET A 63 7.69 -9.38 -3.08
CA MET A 63 6.69 -8.87 -2.15
C MET A 63 6.81 -9.65 -0.85
N PHE A 64 7.11 -8.94 0.22
CA PHE A 64 7.11 -9.42 1.57
C PHE A 64 5.81 -9.05 2.27
N ILE A 65 5.32 -9.97 3.09
CA ILE A 65 4.13 -9.76 3.91
C ILE A 65 4.58 -9.64 5.35
N TYR A 66 4.29 -8.50 5.97
CA TYR A 66 4.37 -8.30 7.41
C TYR A 66 3.00 -8.56 8.02
N ASP A 67 2.91 -9.61 8.85
CA ASP A 67 1.69 -9.97 9.57
C ASP A 67 1.95 -9.97 11.09
N PRO A 68 1.35 -9.04 11.85
CA PRO A 68 1.55 -8.96 13.29
C PRO A 68 0.84 -10.06 14.09
N ASP A 69 -0.21 -10.71 13.57
CA ASP A 69 -0.92 -11.79 14.27
C ASP A 69 -1.31 -12.94 13.32
N LYS A 70 -0.54 -14.02 13.40
CA LYS A 70 -0.71 -15.23 12.56
C LYS A 70 -2.04 -15.96 12.78
N ARG A 71 -2.76 -15.67 13.86
CA ARG A 71 -4.03 -16.34 14.18
C ARG A 71 -5.19 -15.78 13.36
N CYS A 72 -5.05 -14.55 12.87
CA CYS A 72 -6.13 -13.84 12.18
C CYS A 72 -6.31 -14.29 10.72
N SER A 73 -5.26 -14.75 10.04
CA SER A 73 -5.36 -15.21 8.66
C SER A 73 -4.31 -16.27 8.30
N THR A 74 -4.73 -17.29 7.55
CA THR A 74 -3.82 -18.29 6.99
C THR A 74 -3.02 -17.68 5.84
N TYR A 75 -1.85 -18.26 5.55
CA TYR A 75 -1.02 -17.75 4.45
C TYR A 75 -1.74 -17.83 3.09
N ASP A 76 -2.52 -18.89 2.86
CA ASP A 76 -3.28 -19.06 1.62
C ASP A 76 -4.38 -18.02 1.46
N GLN A 77 -5.02 -17.62 2.55
CA GLN A 77 -6.02 -16.56 2.55
C GLN A 77 -5.40 -15.22 2.16
N ILE A 78 -4.27 -14.87 2.79
CA ILE A 78 -3.55 -13.64 2.46
C ILE A 78 -3.05 -13.68 1.00
N ARG A 79 -2.52 -14.83 0.55
CA ARG A 79 -2.07 -15.00 -0.85
C ARG A 79 -3.23 -14.86 -1.85
N ALA A 80 -4.44 -15.33 -1.50
CA ALA A 80 -5.63 -15.19 -2.34
C ALA A 80 -6.05 -13.72 -2.45
N ASP A 81 -6.10 -13.01 -1.32
CA ASP A 81 -6.40 -11.57 -1.26
C ASP A 81 -5.39 -10.75 -2.10
N LEU A 82 -4.17 -11.24 -2.25
CA LEU A 82 -3.07 -10.61 -3.00
C LEU A 82 -2.98 -10.97 -4.48
N LYS A 83 -3.75 -11.96 -4.94
CA LYS A 83 -3.68 -12.41 -6.33
C LYS A 83 -3.84 -11.25 -7.33
N PRO A 84 -4.74 -10.26 -7.11
CA PRO A 84 -4.85 -9.10 -7.99
C PRO A 84 -3.59 -8.21 -8.00
N MET A 85 -2.89 -8.09 -6.88
CA MET A 85 -1.71 -7.22 -6.75
C MET A 85 -0.53 -7.69 -7.60
N LYS A 86 -0.41 -9.01 -7.83
CA LYS A 86 0.57 -9.56 -8.78
C LYS A 86 0.40 -9.06 -10.21
N THR A 87 -0.79 -8.58 -10.57
CA THR A 87 -1.07 -8.05 -11.90
C THR A 87 -1.09 -6.52 -11.90
N ILE A 88 -1.78 -5.92 -10.93
CA ILE A 88 -1.96 -4.47 -10.85
C ILE A 88 -0.62 -3.77 -10.59
N LEU A 89 0.22 -4.31 -9.71
CA LEU A 89 1.45 -3.63 -9.31
C LEU A 89 2.47 -3.52 -10.47
N PRO A 90 2.79 -4.59 -11.23
CA PRO A 90 3.61 -4.45 -12.44
C PRO A 90 3.02 -3.45 -13.44
N MET A 91 1.69 -3.43 -13.61
CA MET A 91 1.04 -2.48 -14.52
C MET A 91 1.22 -1.02 -14.07
N LEU A 92 1.14 -0.75 -12.76
CA LEU A 92 1.36 0.59 -12.20
C LEU A 92 2.83 1.00 -12.29
N LEU A 93 3.75 0.11 -11.95
CA LEU A 93 5.20 0.35 -12.06
C LEU A 93 5.63 0.64 -13.50
N LYS A 94 5.04 -0.07 -14.48
CA LYS A 94 5.30 0.19 -15.90
C LYS A 94 4.93 1.61 -16.32
N LYS A 95 3.89 2.22 -15.73
CA LYS A 95 3.50 3.61 -16.02
C LYS A 95 4.55 4.64 -15.59
N ILE A 96 5.42 4.27 -14.66
CA ILE A 96 6.55 5.10 -14.19
C ILE A 96 7.90 4.56 -14.70
N ASN A 97 7.89 3.81 -15.82
CA ASN A 97 9.07 3.24 -16.47
C ASN A 97 9.87 2.24 -15.61
N ILE A 98 9.23 1.62 -14.61
CA ILE A 98 9.81 0.53 -13.82
C ILE A 98 9.25 -0.79 -14.34
N VAL A 99 10.12 -1.70 -14.76
CA VAL A 99 9.73 -3.03 -15.25
C VAL A 99 10.06 -4.07 -14.19
N ILE A 100 9.05 -4.85 -13.80
CA ILE A 100 9.20 -6.05 -12.99
C ILE A 100 8.57 -7.22 -13.74
N ASP A 101 9.28 -8.34 -13.86
CA ASP A 101 8.84 -9.48 -14.68
C ASP A 101 7.78 -10.31 -13.96
N ALA A 102 8.11 -10.80 -12.77
CA ALA A 102 7.23 -11.62 -11.96
C ALA A 102 7.45 -11.33 -10.48
N LEU A 103 6.35 -11.08 -9.76
CA LEU A 103 6.40 -10.77 -8.34
C LEU A 103 6.32 -12.04 -7.50
N ALA A 104 7.43 -12.40 -6.86
CA ALA A 104 7.47 -13.47 -5.87
C ALA A 104 6.83 -13.00 -4.56
N ILE A 105 6.06 -13.86 -3.88
CA ILE A 105 5.47 -13.54 -2.57
C ILE A 105 6.13 -14.38 -1.50
N GLU A 106 6.65 -13.73 -0.47
CA GLU A 106 7.21 -14.35 0.71
C GLU A 106 6.55 -13.78 1.99
N ARG A 107 6.21 -14.65 2.93
CA ARG A 107 5.66 -14.21 4.23
C ARG A 107 6.80 -14.07 5.22
N ILE A 108 7.09 -12.83 5.63
CA ILE A 108 8.04 -12.56 6.70
C ILE A 108 7.25 -12.40 8.00
N THR A 109 7.72 -13.05 9.06
CA THR A 109 7.11 -12.86 10.37
C THR A 109 8.02 -12.04 11.24
N THR A 110 7.50 -10.93 11.72
CA THR A 110 8.00 -10.26 12.92
C THR A 110 7.17 -10.72 14.10
N THR A 111 7.73 -11.60 14.91
CA THR A 111 7.26 -11.75 16.28
C THR A 111 7.64 -10.46 17.00
N SER A 112 6.66 -9.60 17.33
CA SER A 112 6.90 -8.70 18.45
C SER A 112 7.20 -9.59 19.65
N LYS A 113 8.32 -9.34 20.33
CA LYS A 113 8.48 -9.83 21.69
C LYS A 113 7.47 -9.16 22.60
#